data_AF-A0A3C0MHH3-F1
#
_entry.id   AF-A0A3C0MHH3-F1
#
_cell.length_a   1.000
_cell.length_b   1.000
_cell.length_c   1.000
_cell.angle_alpha   90.00
_cell.angle_beta   90.00
_cell.angle_gamma   90.00
#
_symmetry.space_group_name_H-M   'P 1'
#
loop_
_entity.id
_entity.type
_entity.pdbx_description
1 polymer ?
#
loop_
_entity_poly.entity_id
_entity_poly.type
_entity_poly.pdbx_seq_one_letter_code
_entity_poly.pdbx_strand_id
1 'polypeptide(L)' 'ALIAAAHHAHAIRKAPDFGITAGDPTVDYAKVMGHVHRVIGEIEPHDSVERFEGLGCKVILAPARFKDPRTVVAGNTEIT' A
#
# COMPACT_ATOMS: atom_id res chain seq x y z
N ALA A 1 -0.66 2.42 -7.22
CA ALA A 1 -1.58 3.33 -7.93
C ALA A 1 -0.92 4.65 -8.35
N LEU A 2 -0.32 5.45 -7.45
CA LEU A 2 0.28 6.75 -7.81
C LEU A 2 1.43 6.64 -8.85
N ILE A 3 2.31 5.64 -8.68
CA ILE A 3 3.42 5.35 -9.60
C ILE A 3 2.90 5.04 -11.02
N ALA A 4 1.83 4.24 -11.12
CA ALA A 4 1.23 3.90 -12.40
C ALA A 4 0.66 5.14 -13.10
N ALA A 5 -0.05 6.02 -12.36
CA ALA A 5 -0.55 7.28 -12.90
C ALA A 5 0.60 8.18 -13.43
N ALA A 6 1.72 8.24 -12.71
CA ALA A 6 2.91 8.96 -13.14
C ALA A 6 3.53 8.36 -14.42
N HIS A 7 3.62 7.04 -14.53
CA HIS A 7 4.09 6.36 -15.74
C HIS A 7 3.22 6.67 -16.95
N HIS A 8 1.89 6.67 -16.81
CA HIS A 8 0.99 7.00 -17.91
C HIS A 8 1.14 8.45 -18.36
N ALA A 9 1.22 9.41 -17.42
CA ALA A 9 1.45 10.81 -17.75
C ALA A 9 2.81 11.00 -18.45
N HIS A 10 3.84 10.26 -18.03
CA HIS A 10 5.14 10.30 -18.70
C HIS A 10 5.09 9.70 -20.11
N ALA A 11 4.40 8.57 -20.29
CA ALA A 11 4.21 7.94 -21.59
C ALA A 11 3.47 8.84 -22.59
N ILE A 12 2.44 9.57 -22.14
CA ILE A 12 1.73 10.56 -22.98
C ILE A 12 2.68 11.66 -23.45
N ARG A 13 3.49 12.22 -22.55
CA ARG A 13 4.50 13.23 -22.90
C ARG A 13 5.58 12.71 -23.86
N LYS A 14 5.84 11.40 -23.82
CA LYS A 14 6.82 10.71 -24.66
C LYS A 14 6.25 10.13 -25.94
N ALA A 15 4.93 10.18 -26.14
CA ALA A 15 4.26 9.68 -27.34
C ALA A 15 4.83 10.27 -28.65
N PRO A 16 5.24 11.55 -28.71
CA PRO A 16 5.84 12.12 -29.92
C PRO A 16 7.14 11.43 -30.36
N ASP A 17 7.92 10.87 -29.43
CA ASP A 17 9.16 10.12 -29.74
C ASP A 17 8.87 8.86 -30.58
N PHE A 18 7.62 8.40 -30.59
CA PHE A 18 7.12 7.26 -31.37
C PHE A 18 6.25 7.69 -32.56
N GLY A 19 6.25 8.98 -32.92
CA GLY A 19 5.42 9.51 -34.02
C GLY A 19 3.94 9.64 -33.68
N ILE A 20 3.57 9.54 -32.40
CA ILE A 20 2.18 9.68 -31.93
C ILE A 20 2.00 11.09 -31.37
N THR A 21 1.10 11.87 -31.97
CA THR A 21 0.72 13.18 -31.42
C THR A 21 -0.26 13.00 -30.27
N ALA A 22 0.18 13.33 -29.07
CA ALA A 22 -0.67 13.45 -27.89
C ALA A 22 -0.45 14.83 -27.25
N GLY A 23 -1.53 15.46 -26.78
CA GLY A 23 -1.44 16.71 -26.02
C GLY A 23 -0.91 16.48 -24.61
N ASP A 24 -0.74 17.56 -23.85
CA ASP A 24 -0.31 17.45 -22.45
C ASP A 24 -1.34 16.68 -21.60
N PRO A 25 -0.91 15.73 -20.75
CA PRO A 25 -1.81 14.97 -19.91
C PRO A 25 -2.46 15.89 -18.87
N THR A 26 -3.78 15.96 -18.88
CA THR A 26 -4.56 16.58 -17.81
C THR A 26 -4.78 15.54 -16.71
N VAL A 27 -4.28 15.83 -15.50
CA VAL A 27 -4.33 14.89 -14.37
C VAL A 27 -5.39 15.34 -13.37
N ASP A 28 -6.40 14.51 -13.14
CA ASP A 28 -7.36 14.66 -12.05
C ASP A 28 -6.83 13.97 -10.79
N TYR A 29 -6.26 14.78 -9.89
CA TYR A 29 -5.68 14.27 -8.66
C TYR A 29 -6.70 13.54 -7.77
N ALA A 30 -7.94 14.02 -7.72
CA ALA A 30 -8.99 13.41 -6.90
C ALA A 30 -9.31 11.99 -7.39
N LYS A 31 -9.37 11.78 -8.71
CA LYS A 31 -9.55 10.43 -9.28
C LYS A 31 -8.35 9.51 -9.03
N VAL A 32 -7.13 10.03 -9.11
CA VAL A 32 -5.92 9.23 -8.80
C VAL A 32 -5.93 8.78 -7.35
N MET A 33 -6.21 9.68 -6.41
CA MET A 33 -6.30 9.32 -4.99
C MET A 33 -7.51 8.42 -4.69
N GLY A 34 -8.63 8.60 -5.39
CA GLY A 34 -9.77 7.68 -5.32
C GLY A 34 -9.39 6.25 -5.72
N HIS A 35 -8.59 6.07 -6.78
CA HIS A 35 -8.06 4.76 -7.16
C HIS A 35 -7.09 4.20 -6.12
N VAL A 36 -6.21 5.03 -5.56
CA VAL A 36 -5.29 4.62 -4.47
C VAL A 36 -6.10 4.10 -3.27
N HIS A 37 -7.08 4.86 -2.79
CA HIS A 37 -7.90 4.47 -1.65
C HIS A 37 -8.73 3.22 -1.93
N ARG A 38 -9.27 3.05 -3.14
CA ARG A 38 -9.97 1.82 -3.53
C ARG A 38 -9.06 0.59 -3.43
N VAL A 39 -7.85 0.68 -3.97
CA VAL A 39 -6.88 -0.44 -3.88
C VAL A 39 -6.48 -0.72 -2.44
N ILE A 40 -6.30 0.32 -1.61
CA ILE A 40 -6.05 0.14 -0.17
C ILE A 40 -7.22 -0.60 0.48
N GLY A 41 -8.46 -0.17 0.24
CA GLY A 41 -9.66 -0.81 0.79
C GLY A 41 -9.90 -2.24 0.27
N GLU A 42 -9.40 -2.59 -0.92
CA GLU A 42 -9.42 -3.97 -1.43
C GLU A 42 -8.39 -4.87 -0.72
N ILE A 43 -7.27 -4.31 -0.27
CA ILE A 43 -6.19 -5.05 0.42
C ILE A 43 -6.46 -5.14 1.93
N GLU A 44 -6.96 -4.06 2.55
CA GLU A 44 -7.29 -3.98 3.97
C GLU A 44 -8.00 -5.21 4.56
N PRO A 45 -9.03 -5.83 3.92
CA PRO A 45 -9.71 -6.98 4.51
C PRO A 45 -8.78 -8.19 4.73
N HIS A 46 -7.67 -8.29 3.98
CA HIS A 46 -6.72 -9.37 4.14
C HIS A 46 -5.77 -9.19 5.34
N ASP A 47 -5.62 -7.98 5.86
CA ASP A 47 -4.69 -7.67 6.96
C ASP A 47 -5.42 -7.26 8.26
N SER A 48 -6.72 -7.52 8.31
CA SER A 48 -7.55 -7.24 9.49
C SER A 48 -7.21 -8.16 10.67
N VAL A 49 -7.38 -7.63 11.88
CA VAL A 49 -7.18 -8.36 13.14
C VAL A 49 -8.08 -9.60 13.16
N GLU A 50 -9.34 -9.44 12.78
CA GLU A 50 -10.36 -10.48 12.78
C GLU A 50 -9.99 -11.65 11.87
N ARG A 51 -9.37 -11.37 10.71
CA ARG A 51 -8.90 -12.43 9.81
C ARG A 51 -7.73 -13.20 10.42
N PHE A 52 -6.74 -12.52 10.98
CA PHE A 52 -5.61 -13.19 11.62
C PHE A 52 -6.05 -14.02 12.83
N GLU A 53 -6.96 -13.49 13.65
CA GLU A 53 -7.55 -14.22 14.77
C GLU A 53 -8.35 -15.44 14.28
N GLY A 54 -9.11 -15.32 13.19
CA GLY A 54 -9.82 -16.43 12.55
C GLY A 54 -8.90 -17.55 12.01
N LEU A 55 -7.63 -17.25 11.75
CA LEU A 55 -6.60 -18.22 11.35
C LEU A 55 -5.85 -18.84 12.55
N GLY A 56 -6.24 -18.50 13.79
CA GLY A 56 -5.60 -18.98 15.02
C GLY A 56 -4.36 -18.20 15.43
N CYS A 57 -4.09 -17.05 14.80
CA CYS A 57 -3.02 -16.15 15.23
C CYS A 57 -3.48 -15.29 16.40
N LYS A 58 -2.58 -15.02 17.35
CA LYS A 58 -2.79 -13.99 18.37
C LYS A 58 -2.28 -12.65 17.85
N VAL A 59 -3.16 -11.68 17.67
CA VAL A 59 -2.77 -10.34 17.22
C VAL A 59 -2.46 -9.46 18.44
N ILE A 60 -1.31 -8.80 18.43
CA ILE A 60 -0.86 -7.92 19.51
C ILE A 60 -0.67 -6.51 18.95
N LEU A 61 -1.63 -5.62 19.25
CA LEU A 61 -1.60 -4.22 18.82
C LEU A 61 -0.79 -3.38 19.80
N ALA A 62 0.54 -3.51 19.75
CA ALA A 62 1.45 -2.71 20.57
C ALA A 62 2.80 -2.49 19.85
N PRO A 63 3.52 -1.40 20.16
CA PRO A 63 4.89 -1.22 19.69
C PRO A 63 5.77 -2.40 20.15
N ALA A 64 6.46 -3.03 19.21
CA ALA A 64 7.34 -4.16 19.47
C ALA A 64 8.81 -3.73 19.51
N ARG A 65 9.61 -4.38 20.37
CA ARG A 65 11.06 -4.26 20.39
C ARG A 65 11.73 -5.60 20.68
N PHE A 66 12.94 -5.80 20.17
CA PHE A 66 13.78 -6.93 20.55
C PHE A 66 14.36 -6.69 21.95
N LYS A 67 14.18 -7.66 22.85
CA LYS A 67 14.83 -7.67 24.17
C LYS A 67 16.18 -8.37 24.09
N ASP A 68 16.28 -9.40 23.26
CA ASP A 68 17.49 -10.20 23.00
C ASP A 68 17.38 -10.88 21.62
N PRO A 69 18.37 -11.68 21.16
CA PRO A 69 18.35 -12.30 19.82
C PRO A 69 17.21 -13.28 19.55
N ARG A 70 16.48 -13.75 20.58
CA ARG A 70 15.37 -14.70 20.41
C ARG A 70 14.04 -14.19 20.96
N THR A 71 14.03 -13.04 21.64
CA THR A 71 12.84 -12.56 22.36
C THR A 71 12.36 -11.20 21.86
N VAL A 72 11.06 -11.13 21.58
CA VAL A 72 10.34 -9.89 21.23
C VAL A 72 9.36 -9.53 22.33
N VAL A 73 9.33 -8.25 22.71
CA VAL A 73 8.36 -7.70 23.66
C VAL A 73 7.46 -6.70 22.94
N ALA A 74 6.15 -6.90 23.06
CA ALA A 74 5.12 -6.00 22.53
C ALA A 74 4.10 -5.70 23.64
N GLY A 75 4.10 -4.45 24.12
CA GLY A 75 3.32 -4.06 25.30
C GLY A 75 3.69 -4.90 26.52
N ASN A 76 2.71 -5.65 27.05
CA ASN A 76 2.89 -6.56 28.19
C ASN A 76 3.10 -8.03 27.76
N THR A 77 3.25 -8.30 26.46
CA THR A 77 3.44 -9.66 25.93
C THR A 77 4.89 -9.90 25.56
N GLU A 78 5.43 -11.04 25.96
CA GLU A 78 6.78 -11.53 25.62
C GLU A 78 6.64 -12.78 24.75
N ILE A 79 7.39 -12.84 23.65
CA ILE A 79 7.37 -13.91 22.64
C ILE A 79 8.81 -14.41 22.46
N THR A 80 9.03 -15.73 22.53
CA THR A 80 10.35 -16.40 22.50
C THR A 80 10.37 -17.53 21.47
#